data_AF-A0A7V9L9I6-F1
#
_entry.id   AF-A0A7V9L9I6-F1
#
_cell.length_a   1.000
_cell.length_b   1.000
_cell.length_c   1.000
_cell.angle_alpha   90.00
_cell.angle_beta   90.00
_cell.angle_gamma   90.00
#
_symmetry.space_group_name_H-M   'P 1'
#
loop_
_entity.id
_entity.type
_entity.pdbx_description
1 polymer ?
#
loop_
_entity_poly.entity_id
_entity_poly.type
_entity_poly.pdbx_seq_one_letter_code
_entity_poly.pdbx_strand_id
1 'polypeptide(L)'
;MPDVLAVVSKAVFDKEAKAHALDTGVVWPTDRYASAGKGLSPLAGGGRLFLVTVRPPSEALWLIAILDQPTFDGAAWIAEPNTTAIRDLSSLKSKISFANGAGLPDKPGVLGMSLQTPRLLSEETAALLSGGTSENKTTKTAKTAKTAKTTKPTAAKSSPKSAPRKPAKPGGPGAQHRSTKKRCSHAGTRRARRGSPTSCAAYPSMPRGRSDSRRSSDRATVTSSACRRSKPLPSSPTTRARPCS
;
A
#
# COMPACT_ATOMS: atom_id res chain seq x y z
N MET A 1 -20.76 -1.69 -8.62
CA MET A 1 -20.36 -1.33 -7.25
C MET A 1 -19.03 -0.60 -7.33
N PRO A 2 -18.68 0.33 -6.41
CA PRO A 2 -17.41 1.03 -6.50
C PRO A 2 -16.25 0.09 -6.13
N ASP A 3 -15.28 0.01 -7.02
CA ASP A 3 -14.04 -0.75 -6.82
C ASP A 3 -12.90 0.26 -6.71
N VAL A 4 -12.22 0.32 -5.58
CA VAL A 4 -11.15 1.30 -5.32
C VAL A 4 -9.83 0.59 -5.11
N LEU A 5 -8.78 1.07 -5.77
CA LEU A 5 -7.41 0.64 -5.57
C LEU A 5 -6.69 1.60 -4.62
N ALA A 6 -6.00 1.06 -3.61
CA ALA A 6 -5.16 1.83 -2.70
C ALA A 6 -3.80 1.16 -2.46
N VAL A 7 -2.76 1.97 -2.25
CA VAL A 7 -1.42 1.47 -1.93
C VAL A 7 -1.20 1.38 -0.44
N VAL A 8 -0.72 0.22 0.00
CA VAL A 8 -0.10 0.03 1.30
C VAL A 8 1.38 0.32 1.18
N SER A 9 1.85 1.25 2.01
CA SER A 9 3.26 1.64 2.03
C SER A 9 4.16 0.44 2.32
N LYS A 10 5.36 0.45 1.72
CA LYS A 10 6.38 -0.58 1.96
C LYS A 10 6.65 -0.80 3.45
N ALA A 11 6.72 0.27 4.24
CA ALA A 11 7.05 0.17 5.66
C ALA A 11 5.98 -0.58 6.46
N VAL A 12 4.70 -0.34 6.16
CA VAL A 12 3.58 -1.05 6.80
C VAL A 12 3.59 -2.51 6.38
N PHE A 13 3.70 -2.79 5.09
CA PHE A 13 3.70 -4.17 4.60
C PHE A 13 4.91 -4.96 5.07
N ASP A 14 6.13 -4.41 5.02
CA ASP A 14 7.35 -5.13 5.42
C ASP A 14 7.36 -5.48 6.92
N LYS A 15 6.67 -4.70 7.77
CA LYS A 15 6.50 -5.02 9.19
C LYS A 15 5.66 -6.28 9.37
N GLU A 16 4.52 -6.33 8.69
CA GLU A 16 3.57 -7.45 8.74
C GLU A 16 4.12 -8.69 8.01
N ALA A 17 4.79 -8.49 6.88
CA ALA A 17 5.42 -9.55 6.11
C ALA A 17 6.51 -10.28 6.89
N LYS A 18 7.26 -9.57 7.74
CA LYS A 18 8.23 -10.20 8.66
C LYS A 18 7.55 -10.94 9.79
N ALA A 19 6.45 -10.42 10.33
CA ALA A 19 5.72 -11.05 11.43
C ALA A 19 5.01 -12.34 11.00
N HIS A 20 4.51 -12.38 9.75
CA HIS A 20 3.65 -13.45 9.24
C HIS A 20 4.26 -14.25 8.08
N ALA A 21 5.53 -14.02 7.74
CA ALA A 21 6.22 -14.63 6.59
C ALA A 21 5.41 -14.52 5.28
N LEU A 22 4.90 -13.33 4.99
CA LEU A 22 4.04 -13.09 3.82
C LEU A 22 4.86 -13.10 2.51
N ASP A 23 4.43 -13.92 1.57
CA ASP A 23 4.94 -13.98 0.19
C ASP A 23 3.75 -14.20 -0.78
N THR A 24 4.01 -14.18 -2.08
CA THR A 24 3.08 -14.60 -3.13
C THR A 24 2.50 -15.99 -2.82
N GLY A 25 1.18 -16.13 -2.98
CA GLY A 25 0.43 -17.34 -2.64
C GLY A 25 0.00 -17.45 -1.17
N VAL A 26 0.54 -16.61 -0.28
CA VAL A 26 0.11 -16.55 1.14
C VAL A 26 -1.05 -15.57 1.30
N VAL A 27 -2.00 -15.88 2.16
CA VAL A 27 -3.09 -14.96 2.54
C VAL A 27 -2.61 -14.09 3.69
N TRP A 28 -2.70 -12.77 3.52
CA TRP A 28 -2.57 -11.83 4.64
C TRP A 28 -3.96 -11.55 5.22
N PRO A 29 -4.30 -12.05 6.42
CA PRO A 29 -5.64 -11.92 6.99
C PRO A 29 -5.86 -10.54 7.62
N THR A 30 -5.63 -9.48 6.85
CA THR A 30 -5.93 -8.11 7.28
C THR A 30 -7.42 -7.83 7.10
N ASP A 31 -8.00 -7.14 8.07
CA ASP A 31 -9.39 -6.70 8.11
C ASP A 31 -9.50 -5.17 8.06
N ARG A 32 -8.37 -4.46 8.04
CA ARG A 32 -8.31 -3.02 8.29
C ARG A 32 -7.33 -2.30 7.38
N TYR A 33 -7.78 -1.17 6.83
CA TYR A 33 -6.94 -0.20 6.12
C TYR A 33 -7.07 1.20 6.74
N ALA A 34 -6.00 1.68 7.37
CA ALA A 34 -5.97 2.97 8.06
C ALA A 34 -5.77 4.14 7.07
N SER A 35 -6.87 4.75 6.61
CA SER A 35 -6.84 5.96 5.80
C SER A 35 -8.17 6.71 5.82
N ALA A 36 -8.11 8.03 6.02
CA ALA A 36 -9.25 8.95 5.91
C ALA A 36 -9.23 9.76 4.59
N GLY A 37 -8.53 9.26 3.56
CA GLY A 37 -8.39 9.97 2.29
C GLY A 37 -9.72 10.09 1.53
N LYS A 38 -10.01 11.28 0.98
CA LYS A 38 -11.23 11.56 0.19
C LYS A 38 -11.42 10.64 -1.03
N GLY A 39 -10.33 10.05 -1.54
CA GLY A 39 -10.40 9.07 -2.64
C GLY A 39 -11.15 7.77 -2.30
N LEU A 40 -11.38 7.51 -1.00
CA LEU A 40 -12.11 6.34 -0.51
C LEU A 40 -13.59 6.63 -0.25
N SER A 41 -14.02 7.90 -0.31
CA SER A 41 -15.42 8.29 -0.09
C SER A 41 -16.44 7.49 -0.91
N PRO A 42 -16.17 7.06 -2.17
CA PRO A 42 -17.09 6.21 -2.92
C PRO A 42 -17.41 4.88 -2.23
N LEU A 43 -16.53 4.35 -1.38
CA LEU A 43 -16.74 3.09 -0.65
C LEU A 43 -17.73 3.21 0.52
N ALA A 44 -18.14 4.43 0.90
CA ALA A 44 -19.09 4.62 2.00
C ALA A 44 -20.45 3.96 1.74
N GLY A 45 -20.81 3.75 0.47
CA GLY A 45 -21.99 2.99 0.04
C GLY A 45 -21.75 1.48 -0.13
N GLY A 46 -20.63 0.95 0.35
CA GLY A 46 -20.16 -0.41 0.10
C GLY A 46 -19.21 -0.49 -1.12
N GLY A 47 -18.95 -1.70 -1.62
CA GLY A 47 -18.02 -1.94 -2.73
C GLY A 47 -16.83 -2.80 -2.33
N ARG A 48 -15.69 -2.63 -3.00
CA ARG A 48 -14.46 -3.39 -2.70
C ARG A 48 -13.23 -2.51 -2.71
N LEU A 49 -12.36 -2.73 -1.73
CA LEU A 49 -11.08 -2.04 -1.61
C LEU A 49 -9.94 -3.01 -1.91
N PHE A 50 -9.26 -2.76 -3.03
CA PHE A 50 -8.11 -3.52 -3.49
C PHE A 50 -6.84 -2.89 -2.92
N LEU A 51 -6.15 -3.63 -2.07
CA LEU A 51 -4.89 -3.21 -1.47
C LEU A 51 -3.73 -3.76 -2.30
N VAL A 52 -2.86 -2.86 -2.74
CA VAL A 52 -1.64 -3.21 -3.48
C VAL A 52 -0.40 -2.67 -2.81
N THR A 53 0.75 -3.26 -3.10
CA THR A 53 2.06 -2.71 -2.72
C THR A 53 3.02 -2.75 -3.89
N VAL A 54 3.97 -1.83 -3.91
CA VAL A 54 5.02 -1.75 -4.94
C VAL A 54 6.34 -2.17 -4.31
N ARG A 55 6.93 -3.26 -4.82
CA ARG A 55 8.16 -3.84 -4.29
C ARG A 55 9.38 -3.43 -5.15
N PRO A 56 10.42 -2.82 -4.55
CA PRO A 56 11.73 -2.73 -5.19
C PRO A 56 12.38 -4.13 -5.25
N PRO A 57 13.30 -4.40 -6.20
CA PRO A 57 14.00 -3.43 -7.07
C PRO A 57 13.34 -3.15 -8.42
N SER A 58 12.34 -3.93 -8.85
CA SER A 58 11.75 -3.86 -10.20
C SER A 58 10.37 -3.19 -10.25
N GLU A 59 9.96 -2.50 -9.18
CA GLU A 59 8.60 -1.94 -9.02
C GLU A 59 7.50 -2.97 -9.30
N ALA A 60 7.70 -4.18 -8.76
CA ALA A 60 6.72 -5.24 -8.87
C ALA A 60 5.44 -4.83 -8.15
N LEU A 61 4.31 -4.88 -8.85
CA LEU A 61 3.02 -4.50 -8.31
C LEU A 61 2.35 -5.75 -7.76
N TRP A 62 2.13 -5.83 -6.45
CA TRP A 62 1.51 -6.98 -5.82
C TRP A 62 0.13 -6.63 -5.30
N LEU A 63 -0.86 -7.48 -5.58
CA LEU A 63 -2.13 -7.51 -4.84
C LEU A 63 -1.86 -8.19 -3.52
N ILE A 64 -2.24 -7.54 -2.42
CA ILE A 64 -1.97 -8.09 -1.08
C ILE A 64 -3.23 -8.41 -0.28
N ALA A 65 -4.35 -7.74 -0.59
CA ALA A 65 -5.64 -8.05 0.01
C ALA A 65 -6.78 -7.44 -0.82
N ILE A 66 -7.97 -8.02 -0.69
CA ILE A 66 -9.24 -7.45 -1.13
C ILE A 66 -10.12 -7.37 0.11
N LEU A 67 -10.57 -6.16 0.44
CA LEU A 67 -11.54 -5.92 1.53
C LEU A 67 -12.91 -5.72 0.89
N ASP A 68 -13.80 -6.69 1.09
CA ASP A 68 -15.16 -6.65 0.58
C ASP A 68 -16.09 -5.90 1.53
N GLN A 69 -16.92 -5.01 0.97
CA GLN A 69 -17.87 -4.16 1.69
C GLN A 69 -17.28 -3.45 2.91
N PRO A 70 -16.16 -2.72 2.76
CA PRO A 70 -15.53 -2.07 3.90
C PRO A 70 -16.41 -0.93 4.43
N THR A 71 -16.44 -0.78 5.74
CA THR A 71 -17.13 0.30 6.46
C THR A 71 -16.11 1.23 7.10
N PHE A 72 -16.38 2.53 7.10
CA PHE A 72 -15.47 3.52 7.69
C PHE A 72 -15.82 3.79 9.16
N ASP A 73 -14.86 3.58 10.06
CA ASP A 73 -15.06 3.78 11.52
C ASP A 73 -14.68 5.19 12.03
N GLY A 74 -14.27 6.08 11.12
CA GLY A 74 -13.75 7.41 11.44
C GLY A 74 -12.21 7.53 11.34
N ALA A 75 -11.49 6.41 11.35
CA ALA A 75 -10.03 6.36 11.23
C ALA A 75 -9.53 5.38 10.16
N ALA A 76 -10.26 4.28 9.95
CA ALA A 76 -9.90 3.19 9.08
C ALA A 76 -11.13 2.60 8.37
N TRP A 77 -10.86 1.89 7.29
CA TRP A 77 -11.81 1.06 6.58
C TRP A 77 -11.71 -0.36 7.10
N ILE A 78 -12.81 -0.90 7.64
CA ILE A 78 -12.89 -2.22 8.27
C ILE A 78 -13.83 -3.12 7.47
N ALA A 79 -13.41 -4.35 7.22
CA ALA A 79 -14.18 -5.37 6.52
C ALA A 79 -14.02 -6.74 7.22
N GLU A 80 -14.63 -7.79 6.66
CA GLU A 80 -14.24 -9.15 7.03
C GLU A 80 -12.75 -9.41 6.69
N PRO A 81 -12.07 -10.30 7.45
CA PRO A 81 -10.68 -10.64 7.18
C PRO A 81 -10.46 -11.11 5.75
N ASN A 82 -9.43 -10.55 5.09
CA ASN A 82 -9.09 -10.92 3.72
C ASN A 82 -8.78 -12.42 3.60
N THR A 83 -9.37 -13.04 2.58
CA THR A 83 -9.14 -14.45 2.20
C THR A 83 -8.37 -14.57 0.88
N THR A 84 -8.10 -13.47 0.19
CA THR A 84 -7.39 -13.46 -1.09
C THR A 84 -5.89 -13.60 -0.89
N ALA A 85 -5.29 -14.57 -1.57
CA ALA A 85 -3.84 -14.76 -1.56
C ALA A 85 -3.10 -13.61 -2.26
N ILE A 86 -1.91 -13.28 -1.77
CA ILE A 86 -1.02 -12.31 -2.37
C ILE A 86 -0.64 -12.76 -3.78
N ARG A 87 -0.72 -11.86 -4.76
CA ARG A 87 -0.44 -12.15 -6.18
C ARG A 87 0.46 -11.08 -6.78
N ASP A 88 1.39 -11.51 -7.63
CA ASP A 88 2.12 -10.60 -8.49
C ASP A 88 1.24 -10.18 -9.70
N LEU A 89 1.04 -8.87 -9.84
CA LEU A 89 0.28 -8.22 -10.91
C LEU A 89 1.19 -7.52 -11.92
N SER A 90 2.51 -7.69 -11.85
CA SER A 90 3.47 -6.95 -12.69
C SER A 90 3.21 -7.14 -14.18
N SER A 91 2.77 -8.34 -14.60
CA SER A 91 2.40 -8.64 -15.99
C SER A 91 1.06 -8.03 -16.43
N LEU A 92 0.24 -7.58 -15.49
CA LEU A 92 -1.10 -7.04 -15.71
C LEU A 92 -1.11 -5.50 -15.65
N LYS A 93 0.02 -4.85 -15.34
CA LYS A 93 0.12 -3.39 -15.19
C LYS A 93 -0.44 -2.62 -16.39
N SER A 94 -0.17 -3.08 -17.61
CA SER A 94 -0.67 -2.46 -18.85
C SER A 94 -2.17 -2.65 -19.10
N LYS A 95 -2.80 -3.61 -18.41
CA LYS A 95 -4.24 -3.90 -18.49
C LYS A 95 -5.04 -3.20 -17.39
N ILE A 96 -4.37 -2.69 -16.36
CA ILE A 96 -5.03 -1.99 -15.25
C ILE A 96 -5.43 -0.59 -15.73
N SER A 97 -6.75 -0.36 -15.78
CA SER A 97 -7.35 0.92 -16.11
C SER A 97 -8.22 1.43 -14.96
N PHE A 98 -8.24 2.75 -14.80
CA PHE A 98 -9.08 3.44 -13.84
C PHE A 98 -10.38 3.90 -14.50
N ALA A 99 -11.39 4.23 -13.69
CA ALA A 99 -12.70 4.70 -14.18
C ALA A 99 -12.62 5.97 -15.06
N ASN A 100 -11.54 6.74 -14.93
CA ASN A 100 -11.27 7.92 -15.77
C ASN A 100 -10.56 7.59 -17.11
N GLY A 101 -10.38 6.31 -17.43
CA GLY A 101 -9.67 5.84 -18.62
C GLY A 101 -8.13 5.92 -18.54
N ALA A 102 -7.57 6.44 -17.44
CA ALA A 102 -6.13 6.46 -17.25
C ALA A 102 -5.61 5.05 -16.90
N GLY A 103 -4.46 4.68 -17.47
CA GLY A 103 -3.73 3.46 -17.09
C GLY A 103 -2.72 3.71 -15.97
N LEU A 104 -2.03 2.65 -15.55
CA LEU A 104 -0.84 2.77 -14.71
C LEU A 104 0.35 3.34 -15.49
N PRO A 105 1.19 4.17 -14.84
CA PRO A 105 2.43 4.62 -15.48
C PRO A 105 3.44 3.47 -15.58
N ASP A 106 3.98 3.26 -16.78
CA ASP A 106 5.04 2.26 -17.04
C ASP A 106 6.46 2.79 -16.75
N LYS A 107 6.59 4.08 -16.43
CA LYS A 107 7.88 4.70 -16.15
C LYS A 107 8.39 4.25 -14.77
N PRO A 108 9.64 3.74 -14.68
CA PRO A 108 10.23 3.37 -13.40
C PRO A 108 10.36 4.61 -12.51
N GLY A 109 10.12 4.44 -11.21
CA GLY A 109 10.17 5.48 -10.18
C GLY A 109 8.86 6.24 -9.98
N VAL A 110 7.90 6.10 -10.89
CA VAL A 110 6.64 6.89 -10.87
C VAL A 110 5.49 6.10 -10.25
N LEU A 111 5.56 4.77 -10.26
CA LEU A 111 4.42 3.92 -9.89
C LEU A 111 3.99 4.13 -8.43
N GLY A 112 4.94 4.11 -7.50
CA GLY A 112 4.65 4.34 -6.08
C GLY A 112 4.07 5.73 -5.79
N MET A 113 4.54 6.76 -6.50
CA MET A 113 4.04 8.13 -6.34
C MET A 113 2.64 8.29 -6.93
N SER A 114 2.38 7.74 -8.12
CA SER A 114 1.10 7.89 -8.82
C SER A 114 -0.05 7.19 -8.10
N LEU A 115 0.26 6.12 -7.37
CA LEU A 115 -0.68 5.31 -6.60
C LEU A 115 -0.83 5.75 -5.13
N GLN A 116 -0.19 6.85 -4.73
CA GLN A 116 -0.32 7.37 -3.37
C GLN A 116 -1.76 7.80 -3.06
N THR A 117 -2.52 8.23 -4.07
CA THR A 117 -3.94 8.53 -3.95
C THR A 117 -4.78 7.30 -4.30
N PRO A 118 -5.76 6.91 -3.47
CA PRO A 118 -6.72 5.89 -3.83
C PRO A 118 -7.50 6.28 -5.09
N ARG A 119 -7.69 5.33 -6.02
CA ARG A 119 -8.34 5.57 -7.33
C ARG A 119 -9.42 4.54 -7.61
N LEU A 120 -10.50 4.98 -8.25
CA LEU A 120 -11.58 4.11 -8.71
C LEU A 120 -11.11 3.29 -9.92
N LEU A 121 -11.28 1.97 -9.85
CA LEU A 121 -10.98 1.02 -10.92
C LEU A 121 -12.09 0.99 -11.96
N SER A 122 -11.75 0.61 -13.20
CA SER A 122 -12.76 0.16 -14.16
C SER A 122 -13.29 -1.21 -13.77
N GLU A 123 -14.54 -1.50 -14.14
CA GLU A 123 -15.18 -2.78 -13.81
C GLU A 123 -14.43 -3.98 -14.40
N GLU A 124 -13.89 -3.83 -15.63
CA GLU A 124 -13.05 -4.83 -16.30
C GLU A 124 -11.79 -5.13 -15.48
N THR A 125 -11.13 -4.10 -14.99
CA THR A 125 -9.92 -4.25 -14.18
C THR A 125 -10.24 -4.89 -12.84
N ALA A 126 -11.33 -4.48 -12.18
CA ALA A 126 -11.74 -5.05 -10.90
C ALA A 126 -12.06 -6.56 -11.03
N ALA A 127 -12.74 -6.96 -12.11
CA ALA A 127 -12.98 -8.38 -12.41
C ALA A 127 -11.67 -9.15 -12.58
N LEU A 128 -10.72 -8.60 -13.34
CA LEU A 128 -9.40 -9.20 -13.56
C LEU A 128 -8.60 -9.35 -12.24
N LEU A 129 -8.66 -8.35 -11.35
CA LEU A 129 -7.98 -8.40 -10.06
C LEU A 129 -8.61 -9.41 -9.09
N SER A 130 -9.94 -9.50 -9.06
CA SER A 130 -10.67 -10.49 -8.26
C SER A 130 -10.52 -11.94 -8.77
N GLY A 131 -9.84 -12.16 -9.90
CA GLY A 131 -9.63 -13.49 -10.49
C GLY A 131 -10.70 -13.90 -11.50
N GLY A 132 -11.58 -12.99 -11.90
CA GLY A 132 -12.59 -13.16 -12.94
C GLY A 132 -12.05 -12.96 -14.35
N THR A 133 -11.02 -13.73 -14.75
CA THR A 133 -10.80 -14.25 -16.13
C THR A 133 -9.47 -15.02 -16.20
N SER A 134 -9.53 -16.10 -16.95
CA SER A 134 -8.60 -17.20 -17.16
C SER A 134 -7.12 -16.86 -17.42
N GLU A 135 -6.28 -17.89 -17.20
CA GLU A 135 -4.86 -18.02 -17.55
C GLU A 135 -3.84 -17.47 -16.54
N ASN A 136 -3.52 -18.28 -15.53
CA ASN A 136 -2.17 -18.87 -15.52
C ASN A 136 -2.17 -20.23 -14.80
N LYS A 137 -2.75 -21.24 -15.46
CA LYS A 137 -2.39 -22.63 -15.19
C LYS A 137 -1.08 -22.90 -15.93
N THR A 138 0.06 -22.47 -15.38
CA THR A 138 1.34 -23.03 -15.83
C THR A 138 1.44 -24.44 -15.28
N THR A 139 0.85 -25.38 -16.02
CA THR A 139 1.11 -26.80 -15.91
C THR A 139 2.61 -27.06 -16.00
N LYS A 140 3.18 -27.49 -14.87
CA LYS A 140 4.05 -28.66 -14.74
C LYS A 140 4.33 -29.37 -16.08
N THR A 141 5.50 -29.14 -16.66
CA THR A 141 6.15 -30.15 -17.52
C THR A 141 7.60 -30.26 -17.10
N ALA A 142 7.85 -31.22 -16.21
CA ALA A 142 9.16 -31.83 -16.11
C ALA A 142 9.44 -32.54 -17.44
N LYS A 143 10.49 -32.12 -18.16
CA LYS A 143 11.08 -32.93 -19.23
C LYS A 143 12.57 -33.10 -18.93
N THR A 144 12.87 -34.30 -18.44
CA THR A 144 14.18 -34.83 -18.14
C THR A 144 14.99 -35.03 -19.43
N ALA A 145 16.22 -34.50 -19.39
CA ALA A 145 17.49 -35.01 -19.94
C ALA A 145 17.71 -35.28 -21.46
N LYS A 146 18.97 -34.93 -21.82
CA LYS A 146 19.94 -35.69 -22.65
C LYS A 146 19.96 -35.43 -24.17
N THR A 147 20.96 -34.69 -24.64
CA THR A 147 22.28 -35.22 -25.14
C THR A 147 22.94 -34.26 -26.14
N ALA A 148 24.24 -34.06 -25.91
CA ALA A 148 25.32 -33.49 -26.73
C ALA A 148 25.15 -33.36 -28.27
N LYS A 149 25.80 -32.36 -28.91
CA LYS A 149 27.19 -32.45 -29.43
C LYS A 149 27.62 -31.18 -30.20
N THR A 150 28.75 -30.63 -29.77
CA THR A 150 29.86 -29.94 -30.47
C THR A 150 29.73 -29.53 -31.96
N THR A 151 29.98 -28.25 -32.27
CA THR A 151 30.99 -27.81 -33.27
C THR A 151 31.37 -26.32 -33.10
N LYS A 152 32.67 -26.07 -32.90
CA LYS A 152 33.52 -24.87 -33.10
C LYS A 152 34.62 -25.34 -34.11
N PRO A 153 35.39 -24.54 -34.91
CA PRO A 153 35.76 -23.10 -34.95
C PRO A 153 35.48 -22.46 -36.35
N THR A 154 35.81 -21.23 -36.76
CA THR A 154 37.11 -20.48 -36.85
C THR A 154 36.77 -19.08 -37.44
N ALA A 155 37.08 -17.95 -36.81
CA ALA A 155 38.27 -17.09 -36.97
C ALA A 155 38.38 -16.23 -38.25
N ALA A 156 38.25 -14.90 -38.10
CA ALA A 156 38.98 -13.79 -38.75
C ALA A 156 38.47 -12.48 -38.09
N LYS A 157 39.19 -11.73 -37.24
CA LYS A 157 40.49 -11.07 -37.28
C LYS A 157 40.56 -9.88 -38.26
N SER A 158 40.31 -8.67 -37.74
CA SER A 158 41.04 -7.45 -38.10
C SER A 158 40.70 -6.28 -37.15
N SER A 159 41.62 -5.99 -36.22
CA SER A 159 41.88 -4.63 -35.70
C SER A 159 43.00 -4.03 -36.57
N PRO A 160 43.28 -2.70 -36.62
CA PRO A 160 43.82 -1.97 -35.44
C PRO A 160 43.59 -0.43 -35.36
N LYS A 161 43.99 0.14 -34.20
CA LYS A 161 44.65 1.46 -34.00
C LYS A 161 43.90 2.74 -34.44
N SER A 162 43.65 3.73 -33.58
CA SER A 162 44.71 4.57 -32.98
C SER A 162 44.16 5.52 -31.90
N ALA A 163 44.82 5.58 -30.74
CA ALA A 163 45.08 6.82 -29.99
C ALA A 163 46.35 7.48 -30.59
N PRO A 164 46.77 8.76 -30.33
CA PRO A 164 46.57 9.56 -29.11
C PRO A 164 46.41 11.09 -29.31
N ARG A 165 46.13 11.85 -28.24
CA ARG A 165 46.87 13.07 -27.79
C ARG A 165 46.05 13.99 -26.87
N LYS A 166 46.54 14.15 -25.64
CA LYS A 166 46.51 15.40 -24.84
C LYS A 166 47.56 16.37 -25.46
N PRO A 167 47.48 17.71 -25.31
CA PRO A 167 47.76 18.35 -24.01
C PRO A 167 47.12 19.74 -23.72
N ALA A 168 47.31 20.16 -22.46
CA ALA A 168 47.54 21.54 -21.95
C ALA A 168 46.38 22.57 -21.77
N LYS A 169 46.21 22.97 -20.49
CA LYS A 169 45.81 24.31 -19.99
C LYS A 169 46.96 25.32 -20.23
N PRO A 170 46.70 26.65 -20.30
CA PRO A 170 46.97 27.53 -19.14
C PRO A 170 46.13 28.84 -19.03
N GLY A 171 46.05 29.42 -17.80
CA GLY A 171 45.80 30.84 -17.44
C GLY A 171 44.36 31.39 -17.63
N GLY A 172 43.65 32.03 -16.67
CA GLY A 172 44.01 33.01 -15.63
C GLY A 172 44.03 34.45 -16.21
N PRO A 173 43.69 35.58 -15.52
CA PRO A 173 43.31 35.82 -14.11
C PRO A 173 42.13 36.82 -13.91
N GLY A 174 41.84 37.23 -12.66
CA GLY A 174 41.13 38.49 -12.32
C GLY A 174 39.76 38.31 -11.65
N ALA A 175 39.63 38.23 -10.32
CA ALA A 175 39.76 39.28 -9.31
C ALA A 175 38.62 40.32 -9.28
N GLN A 176 38.18 40.61 -8.06
CA GLN A 176 37.51 41.82 -7.56
C GLN A 176 35.98 41.80 -7.34
N HIS A 177 35.64 41.63 -6.05
CA HIS A 177 34.90 42.60 -5.24
C HIS A 177 33.67 43.32 -5.83
N ARG A 178 32.49 43.03 -5.25
CA ARG A 178 31.48 44.00 -4.78
C ARG A 178 30.47 43.20 -3.95
N SER A 179 30.49 43.21 -2.62
CA SER A 179 30.05 44.31 -1.74
C SER A 179 28.86 45.09 -2.28
N THR A 180 27.65 44.65 -1.93
CA THR A 180 26.55 45.58 -1.64
C THR A 180 25.82 45.14 -0.38
N LYS A 181 26.37 45.63 0.72
CA LYS A 181 25.71 45.86 2.00
C LYS A 181 24.65 46.95 1.78
N LYS A 182 23.36 46.61 1.80
CA LYS A 182 22.24 47.53 2.06
C LYS A 182 21.48 46.93 3.24
N ARG A 183 21.78 47.32 4.49
CA ARG A 183 21.18 48.46 5.20
C ARG A 183 19.70 48.62 4.87
N CYS A 184 18.86 48.07 5.74
CA CYS A 184 17.69 48.75 6.28
C CYS A 184 17.62 48.43 7.78
N SER A 185 18.59 48.97 8.52
CA SER A 185 18.43 49.27 9.94
C SER A 185 17.76 50.63 10.04
N HIS A 186 16.47 50.66 10.38
CA HIS A 186 15.86 51.82 11.00
C HIS A 186 15.68 51.53 12.49
N ALA A 187 16.59 52.10 13.27
CA ALA A 187 16.30 52.50 14.63
C ALA A 187 15.22 53.59 14.57
N GLY A 188 14.11 53.36 15.25
CA GLY A 188 13.05 54.33 15.49
C GLY A 188 12.62 54.21 16.94
N THR A 189 13.29 54.97 17.80
CA THR A 189 12.99 55.14 19.22
C THR A 189 11.70 55.92 19.45
N ARG A 190 10.94 55.50 20.48
CA ARG A 190 10.13 56.30 21.42
C ARG A 190 9.03 57.21 20.84
N ARG A 191 7.75 56.94 21.20
CA ARG A 191 7.06 57.63 22.32
C ARG A 191 5.63 57.12 22.53
N ALA A 192 5.24 57.22 23.78
CA ALA A 192 3.98 56.85 24.41
C ALA A 192 2.72 57.47 23.80
N ARG A 193 1.63 56.69 23.79
CA ARG A 193 0.26 57.07 24.23
C ARG A 193 -0.38 55.82 24.83
N ARG A 194 -0.47 55.71 26.16
CA ARG A 194 -1.68 55.97 26.97
C ARG A 194 -2.95 55.37 26.35
N GLY A 195 -3.42 54.29 26.95
CA GLY A 195 -4.72 53.66 26.69
C GLY A 195 -4.86 52.31 27.42
N SER A 196 -5.04 52.37 28.74
CA SER A 196 -5.63 51.28 29.55
C SER A 196 -7.11 51.61 29.80
N PRO A 197 -7.94 50.76 30.43
CA PRO A 197 -8.14 49.31 30.24
C PRO A 197 -9.65 48.97 30.15
N THR A 198 -10.00 47.85 29.51
CA THR A 198 -11.26 47.09 29.66
C THR A 198 -11.02 45.82 28.86
N SER A 199 -11.29 44.59 29.27
CA SER A 199 -12.26 44.06 30.21
C SER A 199 -11.83 42.62 30.52
N CYS A 200 -12.16 42.17 31.73
CA CYS A 200 -11.98 40.83 32.26
C CYS A 200 -12.44 39.71 31.31
N ALA A 201 -11.63 38.67 31.16
CA ALA A 201 -12.10 37.32 30.91
C ALA A 201 -11.21 36.38 31.73
N ALA A 202 -11.74 35.98 32.89
CA ALA A 202 -11.15 35.04 33.81
C ALA A 202 -11.00 33.68 33.13
N TYR A 203 -9.77 33.16 33.10
CA TYR A 203 -9.50 31.74 32.90
C TYR A 203 -9.72 31.03 34.24
N PRO A 204 -10.66 30.07 34.36
CA PRO A 204 -10.68 29.20 35.52
C PRO A 204 -9.54 28.18 35.41
N SER A 205 -8.57 28.33 36.32
CA SER A 205 -7.59 27.31 36.70
C SER A 205 -8.30 26.01 37.06
N MET A 206 -8.08 24.96 36.28
CA MET A 206 -8.46 23.60 36.66
C MET A 206 -7.42 23.00 37.63
N PRO A 207 -7.86 22.29 38.68
CA PRO A 207 -7.02 21.83 39.78
C PRO A 207 -6.22 20.57 39.45
N ARG A 208 -5.03 20.48 40.04
CA ARG A 208 -4.19 19.29 40.12
C ARG A 208 -4.88 18.26 41.02
N GLY A 209 -5.39 17.17 40.42
CA GLY A 209 -5.85 15.99 41.15
C GLY A 209 -4.67 15.13 41.61
N ARG A 210 -4.43 15.14 42.93
CA ARG A 210 -3.50 14.29 43.65
C ARG A 210 -4.15 12.94 43.91
N SER A 211 -3.35 11.89 43.77
CA SER A 211 -3.35 10.61 44.48
C SER A 211 -4.57 10.25 45.33
N ASP A 212 -5.23 9.14 44.99
CA ASP A 212 -5.73 8.24 46.02
C ASP A 212 -5.35 6.79 45.70
N SER A 213 -4.81 6.16 46.72
CA SER A 213 -4.37 4.78 46.76
C SER A 213 -5.41 4.00 47.57
N ARG A 214 -5.56 2.71 47.24
CA ARG A 214 -6.31 1.68 48.00
C ARG A 214 -7.81 1.65 47.69
N ARG A 215 -8.31 0.50 47.21
CA ARG A 215 -8.95 -0.55 48.04
C ARG A 215 -9.66 -1.59 47.15
N SER A 216 -9.65 -2.83 47.63
CA SER A 216 -10.36 -4.04 47.15
C SER A 216 -9.85 -4.60 45.81
N SER A 217 -9.16 -5.74 45.76
CA SER A 217 -9.51 -7.05 46.35
C SER A 217 -10.99 -7.35 46.17
N ASP A 218 -11.37 -7.84 45.00
CA ASP A 218 -12.36 -8.91 44.96
C ASP A 218 -11.96 -10.00 43.99
N ARG A 219 -11.99 -11.19 44.58
CA ARG A 219 -11.64 -12.50 44.08
C ARG A 219 -12.97 -13.15 43.74
N ALA A 220 -13.24 -13.42 42.48
CA ALA A 220 -14.31 -14.34 42.11
C ALA A 220 -13.84 -15.23 40.96
N THR A 221 -13.23 -16.33 41.35
CA THR A 221 -13.20 -17.58 40.60
C THR A 221 -14.65 -17.97 40.27
N VAL A 222 -15.03 -18.01 39.00
CA VAL A 222 -16.19 -18.78 38.54
C VAL A 222 -15.69 -19.82 37.56
N THR A 223 -15.27 -20.95 38.12
CA THR A 223 -15.34 -22.25 37.48
C THR A 223 -16.82 -22.62 37.35
N SER A 224 -17.31 -22.85 36.13
CA SER A 224 -18.45 -23.74 35.90
C SER A 224 -18.46 -24.24 34.47
N SER A 225 -17.96 -25.47 34.34
CA SER A 225 -18.41 -26.44 33.35
C SER A 225 -19.93 -26.52 33.31
N ALA A 226 -20.52 -26.47 32.13
CA ALA A 226 -21.76 -27.17 31.86
C ALA A 226 -21.88 -27.49 30.37
N CYS A 227 -21.78 -28.78 30.08
CA CYS A 227 -22.21 -29.40 28.84
C CYS A 227 -23.66 -29.03 28.49
N ARG A 228 -23.90 -28.55 27.26
CA ARG A 228 -25.13 -28.79 26.49
C ARG A 228 -24.72 -28.94 25.03
N ARG A 229 -24.54 -30.16 24.51
CA ARG A 229 -25.59 -31.02 23.93
C ARG A 229 -26.57 -30.29 23.00
N SER A 230 -26.36 -30.58 21.72
CA SER A 230 -27.40 -30.94 20.74
C SER A 230 -28.20 -29.81 20.08
N LYS A 231 -27.87 -29.54 18.81
CA LYS A 231 -28.90 -29.38 17.76
C LYS A 231 -28.53 -30.24 16.54
N PRO A 232 -29.42 -31.12 16.08
CA PRO A 232 -29.20 -31.97 14.91
C PRO A 232 -29.45 -31.23 13.60
N LEU A 233 -28.67 -31.60 12.58
CA LEU A 233 -28.85 -31.25 11.18
C LEU A 233 -30.13 -31.91 10.64
N PRO A 234 -31.00 -31.21 9.88
CA PRO A 234 -31.99 -31.88 9.06
C PRO A 234 -31.33 -32.43 7.79
N SER A 235 -31.30 -33.76 7.72
CA SER A 235 -31.04 -34.58 6.54
C SER A 235 -31.98 -34.22 5.40
N SER A 236 -31.43 -33.83 4.25
CA SER A 236 -32.18 -33.71 2.99
C SER A 236 -32.40 -35.11 2.39
N PRO A 237 -33.64 -35.46 1.99
CA PRO A 237 -33.94 -36.77 1.40
C PRO A 237 -33.48 -36.86 -0.05
N THR A 238 -32.77 -37.95 -0.33
CA THR A 238 -32.53 -38.50 -1.67
C THR A 238 -33.87 -38.84 -2.30
N THR A 239 -34.29 -38.08 -3.33
CA THR A 239 -35.38 -38.51 -4.22
C THR A 239 -34.78 -39.02 -5.53
N ARG A 240 -34.76 -40.34 -5.63
CA ARG A 240 -34.53 -41.12 -6.83
C ARG A 240 -35.89 -41.33 -7.50
N ALA A 241 -36.07 -40.85 -8.72
CA ALA A 241 -37.17 -41.31 -9.58
C ALA A 241 -36.76 -41.21 -11.06
N ARG A 242 -36.41 -42.36 -11.64
CA ARG A 242 -36.65 -42.65 -13.06
C ARG A 242 -38.16 -42.86 -13.24
N PRO A 243 -38.70 -42.61 -14.44
CA PRO A 243 -39.21 -43.76 -15.17
C PRO A 243 -38.91 -43.72 -16.67
N CYS A 244 -38.95 -44.92 -17.25
CA CYS A 244 -38.94 -45.23 -18.66
C CYS A 244 -40.16 -44.64 -19.39
N SER A 245 -39.97 -44.21 -20.63
CA SER A 245 -40.80 -44.51 -21.80
C SER A 245 -39.98 -44.19 -23.05
#